data_AF-A0A953K2C4-F1
#
_entry.id   AF-A0A953K2C4-F1
#
_cell.length_a   1.000
_cell.length_b   1.000
_cell.length_c   1.000
_cell.angle_alpha   90.00
_cell.angle_beta   90.00
_cell.angle_gamma   90.00
#
_symmetry.space_group_name_H-M   'P 1'
#
loop_
_entity.id
_entity.type
_entity.pdbx_description
1 polymer ?
#
loop_
_entity_poly.entity_id
_entity_poly.type
_entity_poly.pdbx_seq_one_letter_code
_entity_poly.pdbx_strand_id
1 'polypeptide(L)'
;MDKVETGVRRLEYTGKSQDHAILIGNHGNVHFTARGDFELSGSVYCPKYTMKVIVSGSGKVTLQGICKILIVVKMDGTATLDLTQLTCKEMRCTAVSGKTHILVGKTRMLSHANVQKEALITLTQSDTIVGSSVMDNPQVVRQHPIAV
;
A
#
# COMPACT_ATOMS: atom_id res chain seq x y z
N MET A 1 6.52 23.25 -15.76
CA MET A 1 7.90 23.27 -15.24
C MET A 1 7.96 22.35 -14.04
N ASP A 2 8.29 21.09 -14.27
CA ASP A 2 8.46 20.10 -13.21
C ASP A 2 9.75 20.38 -12.45
N LYS A 3 9.63 20.77 -11.18
CA LYS A 3 10.78 20.76 -10.27
C LYS A 3 11.24 19.31 -10.16
N VAL A 4 12.47 19.05 -10.57
CA VAL A 4 13.15 17.77 -10.30
C VAL A 4 13.20 17.62 -8.78
N GLU A 5 12.38 16.73 -8.21
CA GLU A 5 12.46 16.34 -6.80
C GLU A 5 13.80 15.59 -6.61
N THR A 6 14.85 16.33 -6.25
CA THR A 6 16.09 15.74 -5.73
C THR A 6 15.76 14.93 -4.49
N GLY A 7 16.00 13.61 -4.53
CA GLY A 7 15.84 12.72 -3.36
C GLY A 7 14.70 11.68 -3.44
N VAL A 8 14.13 11.40 -4.62
CA VAL A 8 13.18 10.28 -4.76
C VAL A 8 13.93 8.96 -4.93
N ARG A 9 13.89 8.07 -3.94
CA ARG A 9 14.47 6.73 -4.05
C ARG A 9 13.52 5.81 -4.80
N ARG A 10 14.03 5.08 -5.79
CA ARG A 10 13.27 4.10 -6.57
C ARG A 10 13.75 2.68 -6.23
N LEU A 11 12.81 1.80 -5.94
CA LEU A 11 13.04 0.35 -5.82
C LEU A 11 12.15 -0.35 -6.84
N GLU A 12 12.75 -1.18 -7.69
CA GLU A 12 12.06 -1.83 -8.80
C GLU A 12 12.40 -3.33 -8.80
N TYR A 13 11.35 -4.15 -8.77
CA TYR A 13 11.42 -5.60 -8.88
C TYR A 13 10.59 -6.03 -10.10
N THR A 14 11.19 -6.78 -11.02
CA THR A 14 10.55 -7.19 -12.28
C THR A 14 10.76 -8.67 -12.56
N GLY A 15 9.79 -9.30 -13.22
CA GLY A 15 9.84 -10.73 -13.53
C GLY A 15 9.54 -11.57 -12.29
N LYS A 16 10.32 -12.64 -12.09
CA LYS A 16 10.23 -13.48 -10.88
C LYS A 16 11.18 -12.94 -9.82
N SER A 17 10.65 -12.43 -8.71
CA SER A 17 11.43 -11.77 -7.66
C SER A 17 11.10 -12.30 -6.27
N GLN A 18 12.13 -12.53 -5.45
CA GLN A 18 11.97 -12.88 -4.05
C GLN A 18 13.02 -12.14 -3.23
N ASP A 19 12.58 -11.31 -2.29
CA ASP A 19 13.45 -10.53 -1.40
C ASP A 19 12.71 -10.24 -0.10
N HIS A 20 13.26 -10.70 1.02
CA HIS A 20 12.64 -10.59 2.32
C HIS A 20 13.26 -9.53 3.23
N ALA A 21 14.28 -8.81 2.76
CA ALA A 21 15.10 -7.90 3.56
C ALA A 21 15.10 -6.47 2.99
N ILE A 22 14.01 -6.06 2.35
CA ILE A 22 13.92 -4.73 1.71
C ILE A 22 13.98 -3.64 2.79
N LEU A 23 14.92 -2.71 2.67
CA LEU A 23 15.10 -1.59 3.60
C LEU A 23 14.84 -0.24 2.93
N ILE A 24 13.76 0.41 3.35
CA ILE A 24 13.32 1.73 2.88
C ILE A 24 13.54 2.76 4.00
N GLY A 25 14.63 3.53 3.90
CA GLY A 25 15.04 4.53 4.91
C GLY A 25 14.49 5.94 4.71
N ASN A 26 14.85 6.86 5.61
CA ASN A 26 14.24 8.19 5.76
C ASN A 26 14.75 9.28 4.79
N HIS A 27 15.36 8.92 3.67
CA HIS A 27 16.07 9.87 2.80
C HIS A 27 15.17 10.46 1.70
N GLY A 28 13.94 10.85 2.03
CA GLY A 28 13.01 11.48 1.09
C GLY A 28 11.86 10.59 0.65
N ASN A 29 11.23 10.98 -0.46
CA ASN A 29 10.10 10.24 -1.04
C ASN A 29 10.58 8.92 -1.65
N VAL A 30 9.72 7.91 -1.62
CA VAL A 30 10.06 6.56 -2.09
C VAL A 30 9.06 6.10 -3.13
N HIS A 31 9.54 5.55 -4.24
CA HIS A 31 8.74 4.86 -5.24
C HIS A 31 9.13 3.38 -5.24
N PHE A 32 8.19 2.52 -4.85
CA PHE A 32 8.34 1.07 -4.84
C PHE A 32 7.49 0.46 -5.97
N THR A 33 8.12 -0.34 -6.82
CA THR A 33 7.47 -1.00 -7.95
C THR A 33 7.76 -2.49 -7.93
N ALA A 34 6.73 -3.32 -7.98
CA ALA A 34 6.82 -4.76 -8.17
C ALA A 34 5.98 -5.19 -9.38
N ARG A 35 6.59 -5.92 -10.33
CA ARG A 35 5.93 -6.40 -11.56
C ARG A 35 6.29 -7.84 -11.87
N GLY A 36 5.30 -8.67 -12.20
CA GLY A 36 5.49 -10.09 -12.50
C GLY A 36 5.09 -10.98 -11.34
N ASP A 37 5.87 -12.01 -11.05
CA ASP A 37 5.64 -12.95 -9.95
C ASP A 37 6.56 -12.61 -8.77
N PHE A 38 5.99 -12.29 -7.61
CA PHE A 38 6.79 -11.74 -6.52
C PHE A 38 6.41 -12.25 -5.13
N GLU A 39 7.42 -12.41 -4.27
CA GLU A 39 7.25 -12.60 -2.83
C GLU A 39 8.24 -11.66 -2.13
N LEU A 40 7.77 -10.50 -1.71
CA LEU A 40 8.60 -9.42 -1.19
C LEU A 40 8.22 -9.08 0.24
N SER A 41 9.21 -8.90 1.11
CA SER A 41 8.99 -8.33 2.44
C SER A 41 10.06 -7.33 2.85
N GLY A 42 9.68 -6.36 3.67
CA GLY A 42 10.64 -5.37 4.14
C GLY A 42 10.13 -4.36 5.15
N SER A 43 11.06 -3.54 5.61
CA SER A 43 10.85 -2.52 6.62
C SER A 43 10.92 -1.12 6.01
N VAL A 44 9.94 -0.29 6.37
CA VAL A 44 9.78 1.09 5.91
C VAL A 44 9.95 2.04 7.09
N TYR A 45 10.84 3.01 6.96
CA TYR A 45 11.01 4.10 7.91
C TYR A 45 11.06 5.44 7.18
N CYS A 46 9.87 6.00 6.93
CA CYS A 46 9.65 7.26 6.20
C CYS A 46 8.66 8.18 6.96
N PRO A 47 8.88 8.51 8.24
CA PRO A 47 7.85 9.17 9.09
C PRO A 47 7.47 10.58 8.62
N LYS A 48 8.28 11.22 7.76
CA LYS A 48 8.04 12.55 7.22
C LYS A 48 7.66 12.57 5.75
N TYR A 49 7.79 11.45 5.05
CA TYR A 49 7.79 11.39 3.59
C TYR A 49 6.68 10.50 3.02
N THR A 50 6.49 10.63 1.71
CA THR A 50 5.51 9.87 0.96
C THR A 50 6.15 8.64 0.34
N MET A 51 5.48 7.51 0.49
CA MET A 51 5.79 6.28 -0.24
C MET A 51 4.72 6.06 -1.31
N LYS A 52 5.14 5.88 -2.56
CA LYS A 52 4.29 5.47 -3.67
C LYS A 52 4.55 4.01 -4.00
N VAL A 53 3.49 3.25 -4.19
CA VAL A 53 3.52 1.82 -4.47
C VAL A 53 2.81 1.53 -5.77
N ILE A 54 3.47 0.75 -6.63
CA ILE A 54 2.92 0.19 -7.87
C ILE A 54 3.12 -1.32 -7.82
N VAL A 55 2.05 -2.09 -7.94
CA VAL A 55 2.07 -3.56 -7.96
C VAL A 55 1.28 -4.05 -9.17
N SER A 56 1.86 -4.92 -10.00
CA SER A 56 1.17 -5.46 -11.19
C SER A 56 1.64 -6.88 -11.47
N GLY A 57 0.78 -7.88 -11.28
CA GLY A 57 1.14 -9.28 -11.47
C GLY A 57 0.57 -10.20 -10.39
N SER A 58 1.35 -11.19 -9.97
CA SER A 58 0.92 -12.23 -9.04
C SER A 58 1.86 -12.33 -7.83
N GLY A 59 1.30 -12.50 -6.64
CA GLY A 59 2.07 -12.77 -5.42
C GLY A 59 1.86 -11.76 -4.28
N LYS A 60 2.81 -11.69 -3.34
CA LYS A 60 2.62 -10.95 -2.08
C LYS A 60 3.73 -9.93 -1.84
N VAL A 61 3.35 -8.75 -1.36
CA VAL A 61 4.25 -7.73 -0.82
C VAL A 61 3.86 -7.47 0.63
N THR A 62 4.78 -7.65 1.57
CA THR A 62 4.57 -7.38 3.00
C THR A 62 5.47 -6.24 3.46
N LEU A 63 4.90 -5.14 3.91
CA LEU A 63 5.65 -4.00 4.41
C LEU A 63 5.28 -3.70 5.85
N GLN A 64 6.30 -3.45 6.68
CA GLN A 64 6.14 -3.09 8.08
C GLN A 64 6.87 -1.79 8.42
N GLY A 65 6.50 -1.13 9.52
CA GLY A 65 7.16 0.08 10.00
C GLY A 65 6.28 1.33 9.92
N ILE A 66 6.82 2.46 9.48
CA ILE A 66 6.15 3.77 9.54
C ILE A 66 6.38 4.57 8.26
N CYS A 67 5.31 5.15 7.70
CA CYS A 67 5.40 6.21 6.69
C CYS A 67 4.40 7.34 6.98
N LYS A 68 4.63 8.56 6.47
CA LYS A 68 3.67 9.67 6.66
C LYS A 68 2.44 9.44 5.78
N ILE A 69 2.66 9.29 4.48
CA ILE A 69 1.63 9.11 3.47
C ILE A 69 1.99 7.91 2.62
N LEU A 70 1.05 6.98 2.46
CA LEU A 70 1.16 5.88 1.53
C LEU A 70 0.20 6.09 0.36
N ILE A 71 0.71 6.02 -0.87
CA ILE A 71 -0.10 6.13 -2.08
C ILE A 71 0.07 4.84 -2.89
N VAL A 72 -0.96 4.01 -2.93
CA VAL A 72 -1.08 2.90 -3.88
C VAL A 72 -1.53 3.50 -5.20
N VAL A 73 -0.56 3.80 -6.06
CA VAL A 73 -0.80 4.46 -7.35
C VAL A 73 -1.54 3.51 -8.29
N LYS A 74 -1.09 2.25 -8.34
CA LYS A 74 -1.71 1.19 -9.14
C LYS A 74 -1.50 -0.16 -8.48
N MET A 75 -2.56 -0.97 -8.44
CA MET A 75 -2.49 -2.38 -8.09
C MET A 75 -3.40 -3.20 -9.02
N ASP A 76 -2.83 -4.16 -9.75
CA ASP A 76 -3.58 -5.06 -10.64
C ASP A 76 -3.01 -6.49 -10.65
N GLY A 77 -3.82 -7.46 -11.09
CA GLY A 77 -3.44 -8.88 -11.21
C GLY A 77 -4.06 -9.74 -10.10
N THR A 78 -3.30 -10.70 -9.57
CA THR A 78 -3.67 -11.58 -8.46
C THR A 78 -2.67 -11.40 -7.33
N ALA A 79 -2.76 -10.27 -6.62
CA ALA A 79 -1.71 -9.84 -5.72
C ALA A 79 -2.24 -9.41 -4.34
N THR A 80 -1.42 -9.60 -3.31
CA THR A 80 -1.70 -9.14 -1.95
C THR A 80 -0.67 -8.09 -1.52
N LEU A 81 -1.15 -6.96 -1.02
CA LEU A 81 -0.33 -5.94 -0.35
C LEU A 81 -0.67 -5.94 1.14
N ASP A 82 0.20 -6.57 1.93
CA ASP A 82 0.07 -6.73 3.36
C ASP A 82 0.78 -5.58 4.09
N LEU A 83 -0.02 -4.69 4.67
CA LEU A 83 0.41 -3.50 5.39
C LEU A 83 -0.07 -3.55 6.84
N THR A 84 -0.42 -4.73 7.34
CA THR A 84 -0.97 -4.91 8.70
C THR A 84 -0.04 -4.37 9.77
N GLN A 85 1.27 -4.47 9.55
CA GLN A 85 2.34 -3.97 10.43
C GLN A 85 2.90 -2.61 10.00
N LEU A 86 2.30 -1.94 9.02
CA LEU A 86 2.68 -0.60 8.58
C LEU A 86 1.75 0.44 9.21
N THR A 87 2.35 1.45 9.84
CA THR A 87 1.64 2.62 10.36
C THR A 87 1.75 3.78 9.38
N CYS A 88 0.62 4.44 9.08
CA CYS A 88 0.66 5.70 8.34
C CYS A 88 -0.42 6.71 8.77
N LYS A 89 -0.15 8.00 8.52
CA LYS A 89 -1.12 9.05 8.82
C LYS A 89 -2.25 9.05 7.78
N GLU A 90 -1.91 8.80 6.53
CA GLU A 90 -2.85 8.85 5.42
C GLU A 90 -2.51 7.79 4.37
N MET A 91 -3.54 7.11 3.88
CA MET A 91 -3.46 6.19 2.75
C MET A 91 -4.37 6.65 1.62
N ARG A 92 -3.89 6.49 0.38
CA ARG A 92 -4.65 6.74 -0.85
C ARG A 92 -4.49 5.56 -1.80
N CYS A 93 -5.59 5.12 -2.38
CA CYS A 93 -5.62 4.07 -3.40
C CYS A 93 -6.22 4.65 -4.68
N THR A 94 -5.39 4.88 -5.70
CA THR A 94 -5.79 5.62 -6.92
C THR A 94 -6.37 4.71 -8.00
N ALA A 95 -5.85 3.48 -8.13
CA ALA A 95 -6.35 2.51 -9.10
C ALA A 95 -6.05 1.09 -8.62
N VAL A 96 -7.02 0.45 -7.97
CA VAL A 96 -6.90 -0.93 -7.48
C VAL A 96 -7.93 -1.80 -8.20
N SER A 97 -7.49 -2.87 -8.86
CA SER A 97 -8.35 -3.71 -9.71
C SER A 97 -7.85 -5.15 -9.78
N GLY A 98 -8.57 -6.03 -10.46
CA GLY A 98 -8.23 -7.46 -10.56
C GLY A 98 -8.57 -8.21 -9.29
N LYS A 99 -7.94 -9.37 -9.07
CA LYS A 99 -8.06 -10.20 -7.85
C LYS A 99 -7.05 -9.76 -6.81
N THR A 100 -7.07 -8.47 -6.47
CA THR A 100 -6.08 -7.86 -5.58
C THR A 100 -6.62 -7.63 -4.19
N HIS A 101 -5.78 -7.77 -3.18
CA HIS A 101 -6.17 -7.59 -1.79
C HIS A 101 -5.18 -6.71 -1.05
N ILE A 102 -5.66 -5.63 -0.44
CA ILE A 102 -4.85 -4.76 0.40
C ILE A 102 -5.29 -4.93 1.86
N LEU A 103 -4.37 -5.39 2.72
CA LEU A 103 -4.59 -5.48 4.16
C LEU A 103 -3.99 -4.24 4.81
N VAL A 104 -4.84 -3.37 5.35
CA VAL A 104 -4.43 -2.09 5.91
C VAL A 104 -4.26 -2.22 7.42
N GLY A 105 -3.05 -1.90 7.90
CA GLY A 105 -2.72 -1.82 9.32
C GLY A 105 -3.13 -0.50 9.96
N LYS A 106 -2.30 0.01 10.88
CA LYS A 106 -2.59 1.23 11.67
C LYS A 106 -2.54 2.50 10.81
N THR A 107 -3.64 2.78 10.13
CA THR A 107 -3.81 3.95 9.27
C THR A 107 -4.82 4.91 9.88
N ARG A 108 -4.41 6.17 10.13
CA ARG A 108 -5.35 7.15 10.71
C ARG A 108 -6.48 7.52 9.75
N MET A 109 -6.17 7.66 8.46
CA MET A 109 -7.14 8.08 7.45
C MET A 109 -6.92 7.36 6.12
N LEU A 110 -7.97 6.73 5.57
CA LEU A 110 -8.05 6.32 4.17
C LEU A 110 -8.83 7.40 3.41
N SER A 111 -8.12 8.32 2.77
CA SER A 111 -8.73 9.53 2.20
C SER A 111 -9.33 9.34 0.81
N HIS A 112 -8.82 8.37 0.06
CA HIS A 112 -9.28 8.04 -1.29
C HIS A 112 -9.08 6.56 -1.59
N ALA A 113 -10.06 5.95 -2.25
CA ALA A 113 -10.01 4.55 -2.67
C ALA A 113 -10.87 4.32 -3.92
N ASN A 114 -10.21 4.29 -5.08
CA ASN A 114 -10.80 3.84 -6.32
C ASN A 114 -10.45 2.36 -6.52
N VAL A 115 -11.39 1.53 -6.09
CA VAL A 115 -11.33 0.07 -6.14
C VAL A 115 -12.37 -0.40 -7.15
N GLN A 116 -12.01 -1.37 -7.98
CA GLN A 116 -12.86 -1.89 -9.07
C GLN A 116 -12.77 -3.41 -9.17
N LYS A 117 -13.72 -4.04 -9.87
CA LYS A 117 -13.74 -5.49 -10.17
C LYS A 117 -13.80 -6.38 -8.91
N GLU A 118 -12.84 -7.28 -8.73
CA GLU A 118 -12.73 -8.22 -7.60
C GLU A 118 -11.74 -7.75 -6.53
N ALA A 119 -11.25 -6.50 -6.65
CA ALA A 119 -10.28 -5.99 -5.70
C ALA A 119 -10.92 -5.76 -4.32
N LEU A 120 -10.12 -5.87 -3.27
CA LEU A 120 -10.59 -5.72 -1.90
C LEU A 120 -9.58 -4.91 -1.09
N ILE A 121 -10.07 -3.99 -0.27
CA ILE A 121 -9.30 -3.33 0.79
C ILE A 121 -9.92 -3.75 2.12
N THR A 122 -9.12 -4.35 2.99
CA THR A 122 -9.55 -4.72 4.34
C THR A 122 -8.85 -3.83 5.35
N LEU A 123 -9.64 -3.07 6.09
CA LEU A 123 -9.18 -2.29 7.24
C LEU A 123 -9.14 -3.21 8.46
N THR A 124 -7.95 -3.48 8.98
CA THR A 124 -7.78 -4.36 10.15
C THR A 124 -8.02 -3.63 11.48
N GLN A 125 -8.03 -2.30 11.46
CA GLN A 125 -8.29 -1.46 12.63
C GLN A 125 -9.63 -0.73 12.46
N SER A 126 -10.45 -0.75 13.52
CA SER A 126 -11.78 -0.13 13.52
C SER A 126 -11.75 1.40 13.57
N ASP A 127 -10.65 2.00 14.00
CA ASP A 127 -10.47 3.44 14.21
C ASP A 127 -10.06 4.23 12.95
N THR A 128 -9.81 3.56 11.82
CA THR A 128 -9.45 4.23 10.57
C THR A 128 -10.58 5.14 10.11
N ILE A 129 -10.29 6.43 9.94
CA ILE A 129 -11.23 7.40 9.36
C ILE A 129 -11.29 7.16 7.85
N VAL A 130 -12.49 7.06 7.30
CA VAL A 130 -12.70 6.80 5.88
C VAL A 130 -13.27 8.04 5.23
N GLY A 131 -12.60 8.55 4.19
CA GLY A 131 -13.03 9.72 3.45
C GLY A 131 -14.36 9.49 2.72
N SER A 132 -15.11 10.56 2.44
CA SER A 132 -16.43 10.47 1.80
C SER A 132 -16.41 9.70 0.47
N SER A 133 -15.37 9.88 -0.34
CA SER A 133 -15.19 9.16 -1.61
C SER A 133 -15.01 7.63 -1.47
N VAL A 134 -14.87 7.14 -0.24
CA VAL A 134 -14.60 5.74 0.09
C VAL A 134 -15.77 5.10 0.84
N MET A 135 -16.62 5.88 1.52
CA MET A 135 -17.69 5.36 2.37
C MET A 135 -18.69 4.48 1.60
N ASP A 136 -18.95 4.81 0.33
CA ASP A 136 -19.91 4.08 -0.51
C ASP A 136 -19.25 2.98 -1.35
N ASN A 137 -17.97 2.68 -1.15
CA ASN A 137 -17.27 1.64 -1.91
C ASN A 137 -17.40 0.27 -1.21
N PRO A 138 -18.21 -0.67 -1.74
CA PRO A 138 -18.44 -1.97 -1.10
C PRO A 138 -17.18 -2.85 -1.04
N GLN A 139 -16.15 -2.51 -1.82
CA GLN A 139 -14.86 -3.21 -1.83
C GLN A 139 -13.91 -2.75 -0.72
N VAL A 140 -14.35 -1.83 0.14
CA VAL A 140 -13.60 -1.42 1.33
C VAL A 140 -14.33 -1.94 2.56
N VAL A 141 -13.78 -2.98 3.17
CA VAL A 141 -14.41 -3.69 4.29
C VAL A 141 -13.64 -3.45 5.58
N ARG A 142 -14.37 -3.27 6.69
CA ARG A 142 -13.79 -3.26 8.04
C ARG A 142 -13.83 -4.67 8.61
N GLN A 143 -12.68 -5.17 9.06
CA GLN A 143 -12.68 -6.32 9.95
C GLN A 143 -13.27 -5.88 11.29
N HIS A 144 -14.40 -6.47 11.65
CA HIS A 144 -14.89 -6.37 13.01
C HIS A 144 -13.98 -7.27 13.86
N PRO A 145 -13.43 -6.76 14.98
CA PRO A 145 -12.72 -7.64 15.89
C PRO A 145 -13.68 -8.75 16.32
N ILE A 146 -13.29 -10.00 16.08
CA ILE A 146 -13.95 -11.14 16.70
C ILE A 146 -13.69 -10.95 18.20
N ALA A 147 -14.74 -10.65 18.96
CA ALA A 147 -14.64 -10.63 20.41
C ALA A 147 -14.20 -12.02 20.86
N VAL A 148 -13.00 -12.10 21.46
CA VAL A 148 -12.48 -13.30 22.12
C VAL A 148 -12.92 -13.27 23.57
#